data_AF-A0A7C2R6F1-F1
#
_entry.id   AF-A0A7C2R6F1-F1
#
_cell.length_a   1.000
_cell.length_b   1.000
_cell.length_c   1.000
_cell.angle_alpha   90.00
_cell.angle_beta   90.00
_cell.angle_gamma   90.00
#
_symmetry.space_group_name_H-M   'P 1'
#
loop_
_entity.id
_entity.type
_entity.pdbx_description
1 polymer ?
#
loop_
_entity_poly.entity_id
_entity_poly.type
_entity_poly.pdbx_seq_one_letter_code
_entity_poly.pdbx_strand_id
1 'polypeptide(L)'
;MIENLIYFAAGFAVIFVLMYFGVGINDPMGGTSMKGWCYQYLVIALVFDALAVFALFYQNAILTQLILGVAAGSATVLGLHVAHHIQEENEGHGHSH
;
A
#
# COMPACT_ATOMS: atom_id res chain seq x y z
N MET A 1 -16.41 18.45 5.92
CA MET A 1 -15.52 17.73 6.85
C MET A 1 -15.84 16.23 6.91
N ILE A 2 -17.09 15.84 7.19
CA ILE A 2 -17.48 14.41 7.23
C ILE A 2 -17.28 13.74 5.86
N GLU A 3 -17.68 14.39 4.76
CA GLU A 3 -17.48 13.86 3.40
C GLU A 3 -16.00 13.61 3.07
N ASN A 4 -15.11 14.55 3.42
CA ASN A 4 -13.66 14.41 3.25
C ASN A 4 -13.11 13.19 3.99
N LEU A 5 -13.58 12.96 5.23
CA LEU A 5 -13.20 11.80 6.03
C LEU A 5 -13.68 10.50 5.41
N ILE A 6 -14.88 10.48 4.82
CA ILE A 6 -15.42 9.30 4.12
C ILE A 6 -14.56 8.97 2.90
N TYR A 7 -14.19 9.96 2.09
CA TYR A 7 -13.33 9.76 0.92
C TYR A 7 -11.93 9.28 1.32
N PHE A 8 -11.36 9.85 2.38
CA PHE A 8 -10.12 9.34 2.97
C PHE A 8 -10.25 7.89 3.43
N ALA A 9 -11.28 7.57 4.22
CA ALA A 9 -11.50 6.23 4.74
C ALA A 9 -11.75 5.21 3.62
N ALA A 10 -12.46 5.60 2.55
CA ALA A 10 -12.68 4.77 1.38
C ALA A 10 -11.37 4.48 0.64
N GLY A 11 -10.55 5.51 0.38
CA GLY A 11 -9.24 5.34 -0.24
C GLY A 11 -8.32 4.44 0.58
N PHE A 12 -8.31 4.62 1.90
CA PHE A 12 -7.59 3.78 2.85
C PHE A 12 -8.06 2.33 2.79
N ALA A 13 -9.36 2.08 2.99
CA ALA A 13 -9.91 0.73 3.07
C ALA A 13 -9.74 -0.05 1.77
N VAL A 14 -9.97 0.59 0.61
CA VAL A 14 -9.82 -0.05 -0.69
C VAL A 14 -8.39 -0.50 -0.92
N ILE A 15 -7.40 0.38 -0.74
CA ILE A 15 -6.01 -0.03 -0.99
C ILE A 15 -5.51 -1.01 0.06
N PHE A 16 -5.91 -0.84 1.32
CA PHE A 16 -5.53 -1.71 2.41
C PHE A 16 -5.99 -3.14 2.12
N VAL A 17 -7.26 -3.32 1.75
CA VAL A 17 -7.82 -4.62 1.38
C VAL A 17 -7.15 -5.18 0.12
N LEU A 18 -6.94 -4.37 -0.92
CA LEU A 18 -6.31 -4.83 -2.16
C LEU A 18 -4.87 -5.28 -1.95
N MET A 19 -4.07 -4.56 -1.16
CA MET A 19 -2.69 -4.94 -0.89
C MET A 19 -2.60 -6.12 0.09
N TYR A 20 -3.46 -6.14 1.11
CA TYR A 20 -3.48 -7.20 2.11
C TYR A 20 -3.92 -8.55 1.52
N PHE A 21 -4.98 -8.57 0.70
CA PHE A 21 -5.54 -9.81 0.14
C PHE A 21 -5.12 -10.09 -1.31
N GLY A 22 -4.89 -9.06 -2.12
CA GLY A 22 -4.76 -9.18 -3.57
C GLY A 22 -3.34 -9.21 -4.11
N VAL A 23 -2.39 -8.49 -3.50
CA VAL A 23 -1.02 -8.41 -4.02
C VAL A 23 -0.11 -9.48 -3.40
N GLY A 24 -0.49 -10.02 -2.23
CA GLY A 24 0.31 -11.02 -1.53
C GLY A 24 1.46 -10.33 -0.81
N ILE A 25 1.25 -10.02 0.46
CA ILE A 25 2.28 -9.46 1.34
C ILE A 25 3.54 -10.35 1.38
N ASN A 26 3.40 -11.67 1.21
CA ASN A 26 4.45 -12.65 1.51
C ASN A 26 5.29 -13.11 0.29
N ASP A 27 4.76 -13.05 -0.93
CA ASP A 27 5.46 -13.54 -2.12
C ASP A 27 4.81 -12.99 -3.41
N PRO A 28 5.58 -12.82 -4.51
CA PRO A 28 5.02 -12.50 -5.81
C PRO A 28 3.99 -13.56 -6.21
N MET A 29 2.70 -13.19 -6.26
CA MET A 29 1.63 -14.09 -6.71
C MET A 29 2.01 -14.75 -8.04
N GLY A 30 2.09 -16.09 -8.04
CA GLY A 30 2.04 -16.89 -9.26
C GLY A 30 3.28 -16.82 -10.17
N GLY A 31 4.49 -16.74 -9.61
CA GLY A 31 5.72 -16.97 -10.40
C GLY A 31 6.25 -15.75 -11.17
N THR A 32 5.85 -14.53 -10.79
CA THR A 32 6.51 -13.32 -11.33
C THR A 32 7.87 -13.12 -10.66
N SER A 33 8.90 -12.79 -11.44
CA SER A 33 10.24 -12.51 -10.92
C SER A 33 10.21 -11.30 -9.98
N MET A 34 11.03 -11.31 -8.92
CA MET A 34 11.24 -10.17 -7.99
C MET A 34 11.38 -8.82 -8.73
N LYS A 35 12.02 -8.83 -9.90
CA LYS A 35 12.20 -7.66 -10.77
C LYS A 35 10.89 -7.14 -11.38
N GLY A 36 10.00 -8.04 -11.81
CA GLY A 36 8.68 -7.69 -12.36
C GLY A 36 7.76 -7.12 -11.29
N TRP A 37 7.85 -7.65 -10.07
CA TRP A 37 7.09 -7.15 -8.92
C TRP A 37 7.51 -5.73 -8.53
N CYS A 38 8.82 -5.47 -8.39
CA CYS A 38 9.32 -4.11 -8.16
C CYS A 38 8.91 -3.12 -9.26
N TYR A 39 8.95 -3.54 -10.54
CA TYR A 39 8.56 -2.67 -11.65
C TYR A 39 7.06 -2.32 -11.59
N GLN A 40 6.21 -3.28 -11.22
CA GLN A 40 4.78 -3.05 -11.03
C GLN A 40 4.51 -1.99 -9.95
N TYR A 41 5.17 -2.12 -8.80
CA TYR A 41 5.08 -1.13 -7.72
C TYR A 41 5.60 0.24 -8.14
N LEU A 42 6.71 0.29 -8.88
CA LEU A 42 7.28 1.55 -9.38
C LEU A 42 6.33 2.26 -10.35
N VAL A 43 5.69 1.52 -11.26
CA VAL A 43 4.71 2.09 -12.20
C VAL A 43 3.48 2.61 -11.44
N ILE A 44 2.97 1.86 -10.47
CA ILE A 44 1.83 2.28 -9.65
C ILE A 44 2.18 3.55 -8.86
N ALA A 45 3.36 3.62 -8.27
CA ALA A 45 3.84 4.80 -7.54
C ALA A 45 3.87 6.05 -8.43
N LEU A 46 4.43 5.95 -9.64
CA LEU A 46 4.46 7.06 -10.60
C LEU A 46 3.06 7.56 -11.00
N VAL A 47 2.09 6.66 -11.15
CA VAL A 47 0.70 7.04 -11.45
C VAL A 47 0.08 7.81 -10.30
N PHE A 48 0.27 7.35 -9.05
CA PHE A 48 -0.24 8.06 -7.88
C PHE A 48 0.43 9.42 -7.67
N ASP A 49 1.73 9.55 -7.96
CA ASP A 49 2.44 10.84 -7.92
C ASP A 49 1.85 11.83 -8.94
N ALA A 50 1.62 11.38 -10.17
CA ALA A 50 0.99 12.22 -11.20
C ALA A 50 -0.44 12.64 -10.80
N LEU A 51 -1.23 11.72 -10.24
CA LEU A 51 -2.56 12.01 -9.72
C LEU A 51 -2.52 12.99 -8.54
N ALA A 52 -1.51 12.90 -7.68
CA ALA A 52 -1.33 13.83 -6.57
C ALA A 52 -1.00 15.24 -7.07
N VAL A 53 -0.09 15.37 -8.05
CA VAL A 53 0.20 16.65 -8.71
C VAL A 53 -1.06 17.23 -9.36
N PHE A 54 -1.84 16.40 -10.05
CA PHE A 54 -3.11 16.82 -10.64
C PHE A 54 -4.11 17.30 -9.58
N ALA A 55 -4.29 16.55 -8.50
CA ALA A 55 -5.20 16.91 -7.41
C ALA A 55 -4.83 18.25 -6.77
N LEU A 56 -3.53 18.49 -6.55
CA LEU A 56 -3.01 19.75 -6.01
C LEU A 56 -3.19 20.91 -6.99
N PHE A 57 -2.91 20.71 -8.28
CA PHE A 57 -3.02 21.77 -9.28
C PHE A 57 -4.47 22.23 -9.48
N TYR A 58 -5.42 21.30 -9.53
CA TYR A 58 -6.85 21.61 -9.68
C TYR A 58 -7.59 21.85 -8.35
N GLN A 59 -6.87 21.86 -7.22
CA GLN A 59 -7.43 22.06 -5.87
C GLN A 59 -8.62 21.12 -5.58
N ASN A 60 -8.55 19.88 -6.06
CA ASN A 60 -9.65 18.92 -5.92
C ASN A 60 -9.58 18.24 -4.55
N ALA A 61 -10.37 18.74 -3.60
CA ALA A 61 -10.38 18.25 -2.22
C ALA A 61 -10.74 16.75 -2.11
N ILE A 62 -11.68 16.26 -2.91
CA ILE A 62 -12.11 14.85 -2.87
C ILE A 62 -10.96 13.94 -3.32
N LEU A 63 -10.33 14.27 -4.45
CA LEU A 63 -9.22 13.49 -4.99
C LEU A 63 -8.02 13.52 -4.04
N THR A 64 -7.69 14.67 -3.47
CA THR A 64 -6.62 14.80 -2.46
C THR A 64 -6.88 13.90 -1.26
N GLN A 65 -8.11 13.86 -0.73
CA GLN A 65 -8.43 13.01 0.42
C GLN A 65 -8.41 11.52 0.08
N LEU A 66 -8.88 11.14 -1.11
CA LEU A 66 -8.76 9.76 -1.60
C LEU A 66 -7.30 9.32 -1.70
N ILE A 67 -6.44 10.13 -2.31
CA ILE A 67 -5.01 9.83 -2.46
C ILE A 67 -4.33 9.77 -1.08
N LEU A 68 -4.69 10.66 -0.17
CA LEU A 68 -4.17 10.65 1.21
C LEU A 68 -4.56 9.36 1.94
N GLY A 69 -5.80 8.90 1.76
CA GLY A 69 -6.28 7.61 2.28
C GLY A 69 -5.50 6.44 1.70
N VAL A 70 -5.31 6.44 0.38
CA VAL A 70 -4.52 5.41 -0.32
C VAL A 70 -3.07 5.38 0.17
N ALA A 71 -2.44 6.54 0.36
CA ALA A 71 -1.08 6.61 0.89
C ALA A 71 -1.00 6.03 2.31
N ALA A 72 -1.95 6.40 3.18
CA ALA A 72 -2.01 5.88 4.55
C ALA A 72 -2.25 4.36 4.58
N GLY A 73 -3.17 3.83 3.76
CA GLY A 73 -3.46 2.39 3.70
C GLY A 73 -2.26 1.58 3.22
N SER A 74 -1.56 2.08 2.19
CA SER A 74 -0.35 1.45 1.64
C SER A 74 0.77 1.39 2.68
N ALA A 75 1.00 2.49 3.41
CA ALA A 75 2.00 2.55 4.48
C ALA A 75 1.68 1.59 5.65
N THR A 76 0.41 1.48 6.04
CA THR A 76 0.00 0.55 7.09
C THR A 76 0.24 -0.90 6.68
N VAL A 77 -0.11 -1.28 5.44
CA VAL A 77 0.14 -2.64 4.95
C VAL A 77 1.63 -2.95 4.92
N LEU A 78 2.47 -2.00 4.47
CA LEU A 78 3.93 -2.17 4.48
C LEU A 78 4.46 -2.32 5.92
N GLY A 79 3.95 -1.56 6.87
CA GLY A 79 4.31 -1.69 8.29
C GLY A 79 3.93 -3.06 8.86
N LEU A 80 2.73 -3.55 8.54
CA LEU A 80 2.29 -4.89 8.95
C LEU A 80 3.15 -6.00 8.33
N HIS A 81 3.52 -5.87 7.05
CA HIS A 81 4.43 -6.80 6.38
C HIS A 81 5.79 -6.87 7.08
N VAL A 82 6.40 -5.71 7.36
CA VAL A 82 7.70 -5.65 8.04
C VAL A 82 7.61 -6.23 9.45
N ALA A 83 6.53 -5.94 10.19
CA ALA A 83 6.32 -6.50 11.53
C ALA A 83 6.20 -8.03 11.51
N HIS A 84 5.47 -8.59 10.54
CA HIS A 84 5.35 -10.04 10.35
C HIS A 84 6.72 -10.66 10.01
N HIS A 85 7.46 -10.06 9.09
CA HIS A 85 8.79 -10.54 8.68
C HIS A 85 9.78 -10.56 9.86
N ILE A 86 9.78 -9.51 10.71
CA ILE A 86 10.61 -9.47 11.93
C ILE A 86 10.20 -10.59 12.91
N GLN A 87 8.91 -10.88 13.04
CA GLN A 87 8.45 -11.95 13.92
C GLN A 87 8.87 -13.33 13.40
N GLU A 88 8.72 -13.59 12.10
CA GLU A 88 9.15 -14.84 11.46
C GLU A 88 10.67 -15.06 11.57
N GLU A 89 11.49 -14.01 11.37
CA GLU A 89 12.94 -14.11 11.58
C GLU A 89 13.30 -14.41 13.05
N ASN A 90 12.58 -13.84 14.02
CA ASN A 90 12.80 -14.13 15.44
C ASN A 90 12.36 -15.54 15.83
N GLU A 91 11.30 -16.07 15.21
CA GLU A 91 10.80 -17.43 15.46
C GLU A 91 11.67 -18.52 14.78
N GLY A 92 12.28 -18.22 13.63
CA GLY A 92 13.21 -19.10 12.91
C GLY A 92 14.55 -19.36 13.60
N HIS A 93 14.91 -18.56 14.60
CA HIS A 93 16.12 -18.75 15.42
C HIS A 93 15.86 -19.51 16.75
N GLY A 94 14.64 -20.03 16.96
CA GLY A 94 14.27 -20.78 18.16
C GLY A 94 14.54 -22.29 18.15
N HIS A 95 14.99 -22.88 17.04
CA HIS A 95 15.26 -24.32 16.92
C HIS A 95 16.64 -24.60 16.30
N SER A 96 17.69 -24.31 17.05
CA SER A 96 18.98 -25.00 16.91
C SER A 96 19.65 -25.07 18.28
N HIS A 97 19.25 -26.10 19.03
CA HIS A 97 20.03 -26.66 20.12
C HIS A 97 19.77 -28.16 20.18
#